data_AF-A0AA41V897-F1
#
_entry.id   AF-A0AA41V897-F1
#
_cell.length_a   1.000
_cell.length_b   1.000
_cell.length_c   1.000
_cell.angle_alpha   90.00
_cell.angle_beta   90.00
_cell.angle_gamma   90.00
#
_symmetry.space_group_name_H-M   'P 1'
#
loop_
_entity.id
_entity.type
_entity.pdbx_description
1 polymer ?
#
loop_
_entity_poly.entity_id
_entity_poly.type
_entity_poly.pdbx_seq_one_letter_code
_entity_poly.pdbx_strand_id
1 'polypeptide(L)'
;MGKAKKSPKFAVMKRLISSKMIKKTKEDVLNPRKKDLEKEKLPRNLPQVSSALFFKHNSALGPPYRVLVDTNFINFSIQNKLDLEKAMMDCLYAK
;
A
#
# COMPACT_ATOMS: atom_id res chain seq x y z
N MET A 1 -12.41 37.34 -1.43
CA MET A 1 -11.54 37.37 -2.64
C MET A 1 -11.94 36.21 -3.56
N GLY A 2 -12.45 36.50 -4.77
CA GLY A 2 -12.98 35.48 -5.69
C GLY A 2 -11.87 34.76 -6.47
N LYS A 3 -11.99 33.44 -6.65
CA LYS A 3 -11.02 32.61 -7.37
C LYS A 3 -10.98 32.96 -8.87
N ALA A 4 -9.77 32.99 -9.45
CA ALA A 4 -9.56 33.29 -10.86
C ALA A 4 -10.16 32.21 -11.80
N LYS A 5 -10.78 32.64 -12.90
CA LYS A 5 -11.36 31.75 -13.92
C LYS A 5 -10.25 31.08 -14.73
N LYS A 6 -10.40 29.77 -14.99
CA LYS A 6 -9.46 29.02 -15.85
C LYS A 6 -9.56 29.52 -17.29
N SER A 7 -8.43 29.84 -17.89
CA SER A 7 -8.34 30.26 -19.29
C SER A 7 -8.63 29.09 -20.24
N PRO A 8 -9.20 29.38 -21.43
CA PRO A 8 -9.40 28.36 -22.46
C PRO A 8 -8.06 27.84 -22.97
N LYS A 9 -8.02 26.56 -23.31
CA LYS A 9 -6.84 25.93 -23.94
C LYS A 9 -6.85 26.22 -25.44
N PHE A 10 -5.70 26.59 -26.00
CA PHE A 10 -5.51 26.71 -27.44
C PHE A 10 -5.43 25.32 -28.10
N ALA A 11 -5.89 25.22 -29.36
CA ALA A 11 -5.83 24.00 -30.20
C ALA A 11 -6.49 22.75 -29.59
N VAL A 12 -7.66 22.91 -28.95
CA VAL A 12 -8.44 21.77 -28.46
C VAL A 12 -9.06 21.03 -29.65
N MET A 13 -8.58 19.81 -29.91
CA MET A 13 -9.14 18.92 -30.93
C MET A 13 -10.13 17.92 -30.32
N LYS A 14 -11.11 17.49 -31.11
CA LYS A 14 -11.98 16.37 -30.77
C LYS A 14 -11.13 15.09 -30.64
N ARG A 15 -11.34 14.32 -29.57
CA ARG A 15 -10.61 13.05 -29.39
C ARG A 15 -11.02 12.08 -30.51
N LEU A 16 -10.08 11.71 -31.36
CA LEU A 16 -10.27 10.71 -32.42
C LEU A 16 -9.60 9.40 -32.03
N ILE A 17 -10.12 8.29 -32.55
CA ILE A 17 -9.54 6.97 -32.34
C ILE A 17 -8.21 6.90 -33.11
N SER A 18 -7.12 6.61 -32.40
CA SER A 18 -5.79 6.46 -32.99
C SER A 18 -5.58 5.06 -33.56
N SER A 19 -4.78 4.94 -34.61
CA SER A 19 -4.36 3.65 -35.17
C SER A 19 -3.71 2.71 -34.14
N LYS A 20 -2.99 3.26 -33.15
CA LYS A 20 -2.42 2.49 -32.03
C LYS A 20 -3.50 1.85 -31.15
N MET A 21 -4.60 2.54 -30.92
CA MET A 21 -5.73 2.02 -30.15
C MET A 21 -6.40 0.87 -30.90
N ILE A 22 -6.59 1.00 -32.22
CA ILE A 22 -7.18 -0.05 -33.06
C ILE A 22 -6.31 -1.32 -33.06
N LYS A 23 -4.98 -1.18 -33.15
CA LYS A 23 -4.05 -2.32 -33.08
C LYS A 23 -4.13 -3.02 -31.73
N LYS A 24 -4.12 -2.26 -30.63
CA LYS A 24 -4.21 -2.80 -29.27
C LYS A 24 -5.53 -3.54 -29.04
N THR A 25 -6.66 -2.97 -29.47
CA THR A 25 -7.96 -3.63 -29.40
C THR A 25 -8.00 -4.91 -30.22
N LYS A 26 -7.41 -4.93 -31.43
CA LYS A 26 -7.30 -6.17 -32.24
C LYS A 26 -6.45 -7.22 -31.55
N GLU A 27 -5.31 -6.86 -30.97
CA GLU A 27 -4.42 -7.78 -30.25
C GLU A 27 -5.07 -8.34 -28.98
N ASP A 28 -5.77 -7.51 -28.19
CA ASP A 28 -6.50 -7.92 -27.00
C ASP A 28 -7.70 -8.83 -27.35
N VAL A 29 -8.38 -8.62 -28.49
CA VAL A 29 -9.49 -9.47 -28.97
C VAL A 29 -8.99 -10.79 -29.55
N LEU A 30 -7.87 -10.79 -30.29
CA LEU A 30 -7.31 -11.98 -30.92
C LEU A 30 -6.58 -12.88 -29.92
N ASN A 31 -6.07 -12.34 -28.82
CA ASN A 31 -5.34 -13.11 -27.82
C ASN A 31 -5.69 -12.68 -26.39
N PRO A 32 -6.93 -12.95 -25.94
CA PRO A 32 -7.36 -12.59 -24.60
C PRO A 32 -6.54 -13.28 -23.48
N ARG A 33 -5.92 -14.44 -23.78
CA ARG A 33 -5.19 -15.29 -22.81
C ARG A 33 -3.67 -15.12 -22.81
N LYS A 34 -3.09 -14.25 -23.64
CA LYS A 34 -1.62 -14.05 -23.66
C LYS A 34 -1.07 -13.58 -22.31
N LYS A 35 -1.83 -12.75 -21.60
CA LYS A 35 -1.50 -12.28 -20.25
C LYS A 35 -1.54 -13.39 -19.20
N ASP A 36 -2.29 -14.47 -19.46
CA ASP A 36 -2.41 -15.58 -18.51
C ASP A 36 -1.31 -16.63 -18.73
N LEU A 37 -0.91 -16.85 -19.98
CA LEU A 37 0.25 -17.69 -20.33
C LEU A 37 1.58 -17.10 -19.83
N GLU A 38 1.72 -15.77 -19.83
CA GLU A 38 2.88 -15.12 -19.21
C GLU A 38 2.87 -15.27 -17.68
N LYS A 39 1.70 -15.23 -17.04
CA LYS A 39 1.58 -15.47 -15.59
C LYS A 39 1.90 -16.91 -15.20
N GLU A 40 1.56 -17.89 -16.01
CA GLU A 40 1.91 -19.30 -15.75
C GLU A 40 3.42 -19.57 -15.83
N LYS A 41 4.15 -18.80 -16.65
CA LYS A 41 5.61 -18.89 -16.75
C LYS A 41 6.34 -18.18 -15.60
N LEU A 42 5.64 -17.40 -14.78
CA LEU A 42 6.26 -16.76 -13.62
C LEU A 42 6.51 -17.78 -12.51
N PRO A 43 7.66 -17.70 -11.81
CA PRO A 43 7.90 -18.54 -10.66
C PRO A 43 6.80 -18.33 -9.62
N ARG A 44 6.28 -19.43 -9.05
CA ARG A 44 5.27 -19.39 -8.00
C ARG A 44 5.86 -18.72 -6.76
N ASN A 45 5.50 -17.46 -6.53
CA ASN A 45 5.90 -16.74 -5.32
C ASN A 45 5.04 -17.21 -4.14
N LEU A 46 5.50 -18.26 -3.45
CA LEU A 46 4.91 -18.69 -2.19
C LEU A 46 5.58 -17.95 -1.04
N PRO A 47 4.83 -17.18 -0.22
CA PRO A 47 5.40 -16.55 0.95
C PRO A 47 5.84 -17.63 1.93
N GLN A 48 7.12 -17.61 2.29
CA GLN A 48 7.67 -18.46 3.34
C GLN A 48 7.31 -17.88 4.71
N VAL A 49 6.98 -18.74 5.66
CA VAL A 49 6.72 -18.31 7.04
C VAL A 49 8.06 -17.96 7.71
N SER A 50 8.06 -16.90 8.51
CA SER A 50 9.25 -16.46 9.24
C SER A 50 9.75 -17.55 10.20
N SER A 51 11.07 -17.73 10.27
CA SER A 51 11.73 -18.66 11.21
C SER A 51 11.55 -18.27 12.68
N ALA A 52 11.22 -17.01 12.96
CA ALA A 52 10.94 -16.52 14.31
C ALA A 52 9.55 -16.95 14.84
N LEU A 53 8.69 -17.55 14.01
CA LEU A 53 7.36 -17.97 14.41
C LEU A 53 7.33 -19.46 14.79
N PHE A 54 7.02 -19.75 16.06
CA PHE A 54 6.60 -21.07 16.52
C PHE A 54 5.07 -21.13 16.52
N PHE A 55 4.47 -21.78 15.51
CA PHE A 55 3.05 -21.69 15.20
C PHE A 55 2.57 -20.23 15.05
N LYS A 56 2.01 -19.64 16.10
CA LYS A 56 1.57 -18.24 16.17
C LYS A 56 2.41 -17.38 17.14
N HIS A 57 3.28 -18.00 17.93
CA HIS A 57 4.12 -17.31 18.89
C HIS A 57 5.37 -16.77 18.19
N ASN A 58 5.66 -15.47 18.36
CA ASN A 58 6.82 -14.83 17.76
C ASN A 58 7.96 -14.71 18.78
N SER A 59 9.01 -15.51 18.63
CA SER A 59 10.17 -15.52 19.54
C SER A 59 11.11 -14.33 19.34
N ALA A 60 10.96 -13.57 18.25
CA ALA A 60 11.75 -12.35 18.03
C ALA A 60 11.26 -11.15 18.84
N LEU A 61 10.09 -11.24 19.48
CA LEU A 61 9.58 -10.19 20.36
C LEU A 61 10.12 -10.40 21.77
N GLY A 62 11.16 -9.65 22.12
CA GLY A 62 11.69 -9.55 23.47
C GLY A 62 12.13 -8.12 23.80
N PRO A 63 12.38 -7.81 25.08
CA PRO A 63 12.96 -6.53 25.47
C PRO A 63 14.35 -6.31 24.86
N PRO A 64 14.70 -5.12 24.36
CA PRO A 64 13.86 -3.91 24.30
C PRO A 64 12.86 -3.93 23.13
N TYR A 65 11.59 -3.67 23.45
CA TYR A 65 10.51 -3.71 22.47
C TYR A 65 10.58 -2.51 21.52
N ARG A 66 10.41 -2.78 20.23
CA ARG A 66 10.29 -1.74 19.20
C ARG A 66 8.84 -1.64 18.76
N VAL A 67 8.16 -0.60 19.24
CA VAL A 67 6.73 -0.40 18.96
C VAL A 67 6.55 0.62 17.83
N LEU A 68 5.78 0.24 16.81
CA LEU A 68 5.36 1.16 15.76
C LEU A 68 4.08 1.87 16.20
N VAL A 69 4.08 3.19 16.13
CA VAL A 69 2.98 4.04 16.61
C VAL A 69 2.28 4.71 15.42
N ASP A 70 0.95 4.69 15.42
CA ASP A 70 0.12 5.40 14.44
C ASP A 70 -0.36 6.76 14.99
N THR A 71 -0.72 7.66 14.08
CA THR A 71 -1.34 8.97 14.33
C THR A 71 -2.57 8.89 15.24
N ASN A 72 -3.41 7.87 15.07
CA ASN A 72 -4.58 7.66 15.93
C ASN A 72 -4.19 7.35 17.37
N PHE A 73 -3.14 6.54 17.57
CA PHE A 73 -2.65 6.19 18.89
C PHE A 73 -2.11 7.43 19.63
N ILE A 74 -1.40 8.31 18.93
CA ILE A 74 -0.91 9.58 19.47
C ILE A 74 -2.08 10.47 19.89
N ASN A 75 -3.10 10.62 19.03
CA ASN A 75 -4.27 11.46 19.33
C ASN A 75 -5.03 10.96 20.57
N PHE A 76 -5.26 9.64 20.67
CA PHE A 76 -5.91 9.06 21.84
C PHE A 76 -5.07 9.16 23.11
N SER A 77 -3.75 9.04 23.00
CA SER A 77 -2.84 9.18 24.14
C SER A 77 -2.86 10.61 24.69
N ILE A 78 -2.88 11.61 23.80
CA ILE A 78 -3.00 13.03 24.18
C ILE A 78 -4.37 13.31 24.83
N GLN A 79 -5.45 12.80 24.25
CA GLN A 79 -6.80 12.99 24.80
C GLN A 79 -6.92 12.44 26.23
N ASN A 80 -6.31 11.28 26.49
CA ASN A 80 -6.30 10.64 27.81
C ASN A 80 -5.19 11.15 28.73
N LYS A 81 -4.38 12.13 28.29
CA LYS A 81 -3.26 12.70 29.04
C LYS A 81 -2.22 11.64 29.49
N LEU A 82 -1.99 10.65 28.65
CA LEU A 82 -1.00 9.61 28.87
C LEU A 82 0.34 10.01 28.24
N ASP A 83 1.41 9.87 29.02
CA ASP A 83 2.77 9.96 28.50
C ASP A 83 3.17 8.65 27.82
N LEU A 84 3.54 8.71 26.55
CA LEU A 84 3.69 7.53 25.68
C LEU A 84 4.78 6.58 26.18
N GLU A 85 5.97 7.10 26.47
CA GLU A 85 7.12 6.27 26.86
C GLU A 85 6.88 5.59 28.21
N LYS A 86 6.45 6.38 29.20
CA LYS A 86 6.17 5.87 30.55
C LYS A 86 5.02 4.88 30.56
N ALA A 87 3.91 5.18 29.88
CA ALA A 87 2.76 4.28 29.81
C ALA A 87 3.09 2.98 29.07
N MET A 88 3.95 3.02 28.05
CA MET A 88 4.42 1.82 27.35
C MET A 88 5.31 0.95 28.25
N MET A 89 6.19 1.57 29.04
CA MET A 89 7.04 0.87 30.01
C MET A 89 6.20 0.21 31.10
N ASP A 90 5.22 0.92 31.65
CA ASP A 90 4.31 0.41 32.67
C ASP A 90 3.38 -0.70 32.13
N CYS A 91 3.03 -0.67 30.85
CA CYS A 91 2.18 -1.69 30.21
C CYS A 91 2.94 -2.98 29.89
N LEU A 92 4.18 -2.87 29.37
CA LEU A 92 4.98 -4.02 28.93
C LEU A 92 5.95 -4.53 30.01
N TYR A 93 6.10 -3.80 31.12
CA TYR A 93 7.08 -4.06 32.18
C TYR A 93 8.51 -4.24 31.67
N ALA A 94 8.87 -3.49 30.63
CA ALA A 94 10.14 -3.61 29.93
C ALA A 94 10.56 -2.25 29.36
N LYS A 95 11.88 -2.05 29.23
CA LYS A 95 12.48 -0.87 28.61
C LYS A 95 12.65 -1.05 27.11
#